data_AF-A0A4Q3IHN2-F1
#
_entry.id   AF-A0A4Q3IHN2-F1
#
_cell.length_a   1.000
_cell.length_b   1.000
_cell.length_c   1.000
_cell.angle_alpha   90.00
_cell.angle_beta   90.00
_cell.angle_gamma   90.00
#
_symmetry.space_group_name_H-M   'P 1'
#
loop_
_entity.id
_entity.type
_entity.pdbx_description
1 polymer ?
#
loop_
_entity_poly.entity_id
_entity_poly.type
_entity_poly.pdbx_seq_one_letter_code
_entity_poly.pdbx_strand_id
1 'polypeptide(L)' 'RPAYQQNDYVWWITSPKREETRLKRLGQMLDELAAGGVYMRMTWNG' A
#
# COMPACT_ATOMS: atom_id res chain seq x y z
N ARG A 1 10.44 -3.01 6.10
CA ARG A 1 9.27 -2.21 6.56
C ARG A 1 8.84 -2.72 7.92
N PRO A 2 8.52 -1.84 8.88
CA PRO A 2 7.97 -2.23 10.17
C PRO A 2 6.70 -3.06 10.02
N ALA A 3 6.46 -4.04 10.90
CA ALA A 3 5.34 -4.98 10.80
C ALA A 3 3.96 -4.28 10.73
N TYR A 4 3.83 -3.09 11.33
CA TYR A 4 2.59 -2.30 11.28
C TYR A 4 2.24 -1.81 9.87
N GLN A 5 3.22 -1.51 9.01
CA GLN A 5 2.94 -1.04 7.64
C GLN A 5 2.23 -2.10 6.80
N GLN A 6 2.50 -3.39 7.04
CA GLN A 6 1.82 -4.47 6.32
C GLN A 6 0.34 -4.55 6.69
N ASN A 7 0.03 -4.49 7.99
CA ASN A 7 -1.35 -4.53 8.47
C ASN A 7 -2.17 -3.32 8.00
N ASP A 8 -1.56 -2.14 7.93
CA ASP A 8 -2.21 -0.92 7.46
C ASP A 8 -2.60 -1.01 5.97
N TYR A 9 -1.73 -1.55 5.12
CA TYR A 9 -2.06 -1.81 3.70
C TYR A 9 -3.22 -2.79 3.56
N VAL A 10 -3.25 -3.87 4.34
CA VAL A 10 -4.34 -4.84 4.27
C VAL A 10 -5.67 -4.17 4.61
N TRP A 11 -5.72 -3.38 5.68
CA TRP A 11 -6.91 -2.62 6.05
C TRP A 11 -7.29 -1.58 4.99
N TRP A 12 -6.31 -0.83 4.49
CA TRP A 12 -6.51 0.19 3.47
C TRP A 12 -6.98 -0.41 2.14
N ILE A 13 -6.48 -1.56 1.71
CA ILE A 13 -6.90 -2.25 0.49
C ILE A 13 -8.29 -2.87 0.66
N THR A 14 -8.64 -3.38 1.84
CA THR A 14 -9.91 -4.09 2.09
C THR A 14 -11.07 -3.18 2.50
N SER A 15 -10.80 -1.98 3.04
CA SER A 15 -11.80 -1.01 3.48
C SER A 15 -12.83 -0.57 2.40
N PRO A 16 -12.45 -0.29 1.14
CA PRO A 16 -13.42 0.15 0.13
C PRO A 16 -14.26 -1.02 -0.41
N LYS A 17 -15.59 -0.81 -0.46
CA LYS A 17 -16.56 -1.81 -0.96
C LYS A 17 -16.42 -2.14 -2.45
N ARG A 18 -15.87 -1.20 -3.24
CA ARG A 18 -15.69 -1.36 -4.70
C ARG A 18 -14.40 -2.09 -5.02
N GLU A 19 -14.52 -3.17 -5.79
CA GLU A 19 -13.37 -4.01 -6.17
C GLU A 19 -12.35 -3.26 -7.03
N GLU A 20 -12.81 -2.37 -7.93
CA GLU A 20 -11.93 -1.53 -8.74
C GLU A 20 -11.01 -0.65 -7.87
N THR A 21 -11.52 -0.13 -6.74
CA THR A 21 -10.72 0.64 -5.79
C THR A 21 -9.70 -0.25 -5.06
N ARG A 22 -10.06 -1.50 -4.72
CA ARG A 22 -9.13 -2.47 -4.13
C ARG A 22 -7.97 -2.77 -5.09
N LEU A 23 -8.28 -3.02 -6.36
CA LEU A 23 -7.29 -3.30 -7.41
C LEU A 23 -6.34 -2.12 -7.65
N LYS A 24 -6.88 -0.88 -7.70
CA LYS A 24 -6.05 0.34 -7.81
C LYS A 24 -5.09 0.48 -6.63
N ARG A 25 -5.55 0.24 -5.39
CA ARG A 25 -4.71 0.32 -4.19
C ARG A 25 -3.66 -0.80 -4.13
N LEU A 26 -4.00 -2.00 -4.60
CA LEU A 26 -3.06 -3.10 -4.73
C LEU A 26 -1.95 -2.77 -5.73
N GLY A 27 -2.31 -2.24 -6.91
CA GLY A 27 -1.34 -1.77 -7.90
C GLY A 27 -0.42 -0.69 -7.35
N GLN A 28 -0.97 0.27 -6.60
CA GLN A 28 -0.19 1.29 -5.93
C GLN A 28 0.81 0.70 -4.93
N MET A 29 0.40 -0.27 -4.10
CA MET A 29 1.30 -0.95 -3.17
C MET A 29 2.45 -1.67 -3.89
N LEU A 30 2.15 -2.37 -4.98
CA LEU A 30 3.15 -3.10 -5.77
C LEU A 30 4.16 -2.15 -6.43
N ASP A 31 3.69 -1.02 -6.96
CA ASP A 31 4.54 0.02 -7.53
C ASP A 31 5.47 0.62 -6.47
N GLU A 32 4.94 0.91 -5.27
CA GLU A 32 5.73 1.42 -4.15
C GLU A 32 6.75 0.39 -3.61
N LEU A 33 6.40 -0.91 -3.66
CA LEU A 33 7.33 -1.99 -3.35
C LEU A 33 8.45 -2.12 -4.40
N ALA A 34 8.12 -1.94 -5.68
CA ALA A 34 9.07 -2.02 -6.79
C ALA A 34 10.00 -0.80 -6.85
N ALA A 35 9.48 0.41 -6.61
CA ALA A 35 10.26 1.64 -6.55
C ALA A 35 11.22 1.63 -5.35
N GLY A 36 10.80 1.03 -4.24
CA GLY A 36 11.58 0.94 -3.02
C GLY A 36 11.67 2.30 -2.30
N GLY A 37 11.36 2.31 -1.01
CA GLY A 37 11.49 3.51 -0.19
C GLY A 37 10.35 4.54 -0.35
N VAL A 38 9.16 4.11 -0.78
CA VAL A 38 7.94 4.91 -0.72
C VAL A 38 6.89 4.10 0.05
N TYR A 39 6.11 4.75 0.93
CA TYR A 39 4.98 4.17 1.67
C TYR A 39 3.81 5.15 1.64
N MET A 40 2.64 4.75 1.12
CA MET A 40 1.47 5.61 0.98
C MET A 40 1.78 7.00 0.38
N ARG A 41 2.62 7.07 -0.67
CA ARG A 41 3.16 8.30 -1.28
C ARG A 41 4.04 9.17 -0.37
N MET A 42 4.48 8.65 0.76
CA MET A 42 5.49 9.27 1.61
C MET A 42 6.84 8.60 1.36
N THR A 43 7.90 9.39 1.21
CA THR A 43 9.26 8.86 1.07
C THR A 43 9.65 8.16 2.37
N TRP A 44 9.74 6.83 2.32
CA TRP A 44 10.21 6.00 3.41
C TRP A 44 11.68 5.66 3.17
N ASN A 45 12.58 6.49 3.70
CA ASN A 45 13.99 6.12 3.83
C ASN A 45 14.12 5.32 5.12
N GLY A 46 14.26 4.00 5.00
CA GLY A 46 14.58 2.99 6.03
C GLY A 46 14.62 3.44 7.49
#